data_AF-A0A4Q3EBV3-F1
#
_entry.id   AF-A0A4Q3EBV3-F1
#
_cell.length_a   1.000
_cell.length_b   1.000
_cell.length_c   1.000
_cell.angle_alpha   90.00
_cell.angle_beta   90.00
_cell.angle_gamma   90.00
#
_symmetry.space_group_name_H-M   'P 1'
#
loop_
_entity.id
_entity.type
_entity.pdbx_description
1 polymer ?
#
loop_
_entity_poly.entity_id
_entity_poly.type
_entity_poly.pdbx_seq_one_letter_code
_entity_poly.pdbx_strand_id
1 'polypeptide(L)' 'MNWINLTSELDGKLFDENVTPLYFLDLIKYRDLSTKVAEVFNVHHESPQLLLIKNGECILDQSHSSISAEEAVESIQ' A
#
# COMPACT_ATOMS: atom_id res chain seq x y z
N MET A 1 -12.21 -14.16 1.13
CA MET A 1 -11.62 -13.06 1.92
C MET A 1 -12.70 -12.03 2.18
N ASN A 2 -12.97 -11.73 3.45
CA ASN A 2 -13.88 -10.64 3.82
C ASN A 2 -13.04 -9.38 4.02
N TRP A 3 -13.13 -8.45 3.07
CA TRP A 3 -12.25 -7.27 2.95
C TRP A 3 -12.46 -6.22 4.05
N ILE A 4 -13.52 -6.36 4.85
CA ILE A 4 -13.87 -5.47 5.96
C ILE A 4 -12.82 -5.49 7.08
N ASN A 5 -12.13 -6.63 7.28
CA ASN A 5 -11.22 -6.78 8.42
C ASN A 5 -9.87 -6.08 8.21
N LEU A 6 -9.40 -5.94 6.96
CA LEU A 6 -8.07 -5.36 6.69
C LEU A 6 -8.04 -3.84 6.92
N THR A 7 -9.09 -3.13 6.49
CA THR A 7 -9.22 -1.69 6.73
C THR A 7 -9.40 -1.40 8.22
N SER A 8 -10.21 -2.16 8.95
CA SER A 8 -10.45 -1.89 10.38
C SER A 8 -9.23 -2.13 11.28
N GLU A 9 -8.34 -3.05 10.93
CA GLU A 9 -7.12 -3.33 11.71
C GLU A 9 -6.02 -2.28 11.45
N LEU A 10 -6.00 -1.68 10.25
CA LEU A 10 -5.00 -0.69 9.83
C LEU A 10 -5.38 0.76 10.15
N ASP A 11 -6.66 1.10 10.00
CA ASP A 11 -7.15 2.50 9.94
C ASP A 11 -7.02 3.28 11.26
N GLY A 12 -7.03 2.61 12.42
CA GLY A 12 -7.21 3.32 13.70
C GLY A 12 -6.02 3.34 14.66
N LYS A 13 -5.01 2.48 14.45
CA LYS A 13 -3.93 2.28 15.45
C LYS A 13 -2.51 2.28 14.89
N LEU A 14 -2.36 2.08 13.59
CA LEU A 14 -1.07 1.80 12.97
C LEU A 14 -0.56 2.98 12.13
N PHE A 15 -1.45 3.66 11.41
CA PHE A 15 -1.11 4.81 10.59
C PHE A 15 -1.86 6.06 11.08
N ASP A 16 -1.14 7.16 11.29
CA ASP A 16 -1.77 8.47 11.52
C ASP A 16 -2.25 9.01 10.17
N GLU A 17 -3.57 9.15 10.00
CA GLU A 17 -4.19 9.63 8.76
C GLU A 17 -3.67 11.00 8.29
N ASN A 18 -3.18 11.83 9.22
CA ASN A 18 -2.64 13.16 8.91
C ASN A 18 -1.18 13.12 8.43
N VAL A 19 -0.47 12.02 8.71
CA VAL A 19 0.96 11.85 8.39
C VAL A 19 1.15 10.84 7.27
N THR A 20 0.45 9.71 7.32
CA THR A 20 0.52 8.59 6.37
C THR A 20 -0.88 8.15 5.97
N PRO A 21 -1.55 8.86 5.06
CA PRO A 21 -2.87 8.47 4.58
C PRO A 21 -2.80 7.15 3.80
N LEU A 22 -3.78 6.28 4.04
CA LEU A 22 -3.96 5.02 3.31
C LEU A 22 -4.86 5.22 2.10
N TYR A 23 -4.44 4.70 0.94
CA TYR A 23 -5.22 4.72 -0.29
C TYR A 23 -5.37 3.30 -0.84
N PHE A 24 -6.58 2.96 -1.28
CA PHE A 24 -6.86 1.70 -1.95
C PHE A 24 -7.12 1.91 -3.44
N LEU A 25 -6.52 1.05 -4.26
CA LEU A 25 -6.71 1.05 -5.71
C LEU A 25 -7.25 -0.30 -6.19
N ASP A 26 -8.44 -0.29 -6.78
CA ASP A 26 -9.01 -1.46 -7.45
C ASP A 26 -8.39 -1.64 -8.85
N LEU A 27 -7.54 -2.66 -8.99
CA LEU A 27 -6.81 -2.97 -10.23
C LEU A 27 -7.71 -3.46 -11.38
N ILE A 28 -8.84 -4.12 -11.06
CA ILE A 28 -9.77 -4.61 -12.08
C ILE A 28 -10.47 -3.42 -12.73
N LYS A 29 -10.85 -2.43 -11.91
CA LYS A 29 -11.55 -1.24 -12.38
C LYS A 29 -10.61 -0.19 -13.00
N TYR A 30 -9.38 -0.07 -12.50
CA TYR A 30 -8.46 1.02 -12.85
C TYR A 30 -7.09 0.51 -13.30
N ARG A 31 -7.08 -0.41 -14.28
CA ARG A 31 -5.86 -1.09 -14.75
C ARG A 31 -4.76 -0.11 -15.20
N ASP A 32 -5.08 0.86 -16.05
CA ASP A 32 -4.12 1.84 -16.57
C ASP A 32 -3.51 2.69 -15.44
N LEU A 33 -4.31 3.07 -14.44
CA LEU A 33 -3.82 3.80 -13.27
C LEU A 33 -2.86 2.93 -12.45
N SER A 34 -3.19 1.65 -12.23
CA SER A 34 -2.31 0.74 -11.50
C SER A 34 -0.98 0.50 -12.22
N THR A 35 -1.01 0.38 -13.56
CA THR A 35 0.21 0.31 -14.37
C THR A 35 1.02 1.60 -14.22
N LYS A 36 0.35 2.76 -14.20
CA LYS A 36 1.04 4.04 -14.03
C LYS A 36 1.70 4.19 -12.67
N VAL A 37 1.06 3.70 -11.60
CA VAL A 37 1.64 3.68 -10.24
C VAL A 37 2.95 2.88 -10.24
N ALA A 38 2.94 1.68 -10.85
CA ALA A 38 4.14 0.85 -10.94
C ALA A 38 5.29 1.54 -11.72
N GLU A 39 4.97 2.21 -12.84
CA GLU A 39 5.95 2.99 -13.60
C GLU A 39 6.52 4.18 -12.80
N VAL A 40 5.65 4.97 -12.17
CA VAL A 40 6.04 6.20 -11.46
C VAL A 40 6.95 5.89 -10.29
N PHE A 41 6.66 4.83 -9.55
CA PHE A 41 7.43 4.42 -8.40
C PHE A 41 8.52 3.39 -8.71
N ASN A 42 8.67 3.03 -9.99
CA ASN A 42 9.68 2.07 -10.48
C ASN A 42 9.66 0.74 -9.71
N VAL A 43 8.46 0.19 -9.50
CA VAL A 43 8.22 -1.11 -8.83
C VAL A 43 7.66 -2.14 -9.81
N HIS A 44 7.78 -3.43 -9.48
CA HIS A 44 7.11 -4.47 -10.27
C HIS A 44 5.60 -4.43 -10.00
N HIS A 45 4.77 -4.55 -11.03
CA HIS A 45 3.31 -4.55 -10.86
C HIS A 45 2.85 -5.91 -10.32
N GLU A 46 2.27 -5.91 -9.12
CA GLU A 46 1.79 -7.12 -8.43
C GLU A 46 0.37 -6.95 -7.90
N SER A 47 -0.28 -8.07 -7.56
CA SER A 47 -1.59 -8.07 -6.91
C SER A 47 -1.81 -9.32 -6.05
N PRO A 48 -2.08 -9.20 -4.74
CA PRO A 48 -2.13 -7.96 -3.96
C PRO A 48 -0.74 -7.33 -3.77
N GLN A 49 -0.69 -6.01 -3.58
CA GLN A 49 0.55 -5.25 -3.38
C GLN A 49 0.32 -4.06 -2.44
N LEU A 50 1.29 -3.79 -1.57
CA LEU A 50 1.36 -2.66 -0.66
C LEU A 50 2.61 -1.84 -0.97
N LEU A 51 2.44 -0.53 -1.15
CA LEU A 51 3.52 0.42 -1.38
C LEU A 51 3.52 1.48 -0.27
N LEU A 52 4.69 1.74 0.33
CA LEU A 52 4.89 2.89 1.20
C LEU A 52 5.67 3.97 0.43
N ILE A 53 5.04 5.13 0.25
CA ILE A 53 5.61 6.24 -0.52
C ILE A 53 6.03 7.36 0.43
N LYS A 54 7.29 7.79 0.36
CA LYS A 54 7.84 8.91 1.14
C LYS A 54 8.66 9.80 0.23
N ASN A 55 8.39 11.11 0.26
CA ASN A 55 9.09 12.11 -0.57
C ASN A 55 9.08 11.82 -2.08
N GLY A 56 8.01 11.19 -2.58
CA GLY A 56 7.86 10.85 -4.00
C GLY A 56 8.52 9.54 -4.44
N GLU A 57 9.14 8.82 -3.52
CA GLU A 57 9.80 7.53 -3.78
C GLU A 57 9.10 6.39 -3.02
N CYS A 58 9.11 5.19 -3.60
CA CYS A 58 8.65 3.98 -2.92
C CYS A 58 9.76 3.43 -2.04
N ILE A 59 9.55 3.47 -0.73
CA ILE A 59 10.51 3.01 0.28
C ILE A 59 10.21 1.60 0.78
N LEU A 60 9.02 1.07 0.50
CA LEU A 60 8.63 -0.31 0.78
C LEU A 60 7.72 -0.83 -0.32
N ASP A 61 8.04 -2.00 -0.87
CA ASP A 61 7.25 -2.73 -1.86
C ASP A 61 7.08 -4.17 -1.39
N GLN A 62 5.85 -4.54 -1.03
CA GLN A 62 5.49 -5.88 -0.58
C GLN A 62 4.32 -6.41 -1.39
N SER A 63 4.34 -7.71 -1.70
CA SER A 63 3.27 -8.37 -2.47
C SER A 63 2.91 -9.74 -1.92
N HIS A 64 1.74 -10.24 -2.30
CA HIS A 64 1.26 -11.58 -1.95
C HIS A 64 1.33 -11.88 -0.43
N SER A 65 2.03 -12.95 -0.05
CA SER A 65 2.18 -13.38 1.34
C SER A 65 3.20 -12.56 2.14
N SER A 66 3.98 -11.70 1.48
CA SER A 66 5.00 -10.87 2.13
C SER A 66 4.45 -9.56 2.67
N ILE A 67 3.17 -9.26 2.44
CA ILE A 67 2.53 -8.05 2.94
C ILE A 67 2.41 -8.13 4.47
N SER A 68 3.08 -7.21 5.17
CA SER A 68 2.97 -7.00 6.61
C SER A 68 2.72 -5.53 6.91
N ALA A 69 1.62 -5.27 7.61
CA ALA A 69 1.27 -3.95 8.07
C ALA A 69 2.26 -3.42 9.11
N GLU A 70 2.68 -4.30 10.02
CA GLU A 70 3.59 -3.98 11.11
C GLU A 70 4.94 -3.50 10.58
N GLU A 71 5.52 -4.21 9.61
CA GLU A 71 6.77 -3.80 8.96
C GLU A 71 6.63 -2.45 8.22
N ALA A 72 5.47 -2.21 7.60
CA ALA A 72 5.18 -0.94 6.96
C ALA A 72 5.11 0.23 7.94
N VAL A 73 4.59 0.01 9.16
CA VAL A 73 4.55 1.03 10.22
C VAL A 73 5.93 1.28 10.81
N GLU A 74 6.70 0.22 11.06
CA GLU A 74 8.08 0.34 11.55
C GLU A 74 8.95 1.17 10.61
N SER A 75 8.70 1.07 9.30
CA SER A 75 9.40 1.85 8.26
C SER A 75 9.10 3.36 8.27
N ILE A 76 8.10 3.81 9.05
CA ILE A 76 7.73 5.23 9.16
C ILE A 76 8.59 5.98 10.19
N GLN A 77 9.12 5.27 11.20
CA GLN A 77 9.93 5.83 12.30
C GLN A 77 11.30 6.33 11.85
#